data_AF-A0A5J5PU81-F1
#
_entry.id   AF-A0A5J5PU81-F1
#
_cell.length_a   1.000
_cell.length_b   1.000
_cell.length_c   1.000
_cell.angle_alpha   90.00
_cell.angle_beta   90.00
_cell.angle_gamma   90.00
#
_symmetry.space_group_name_H-M   'P 1'
#
loop_
_entity.id
_entity.type
_entity.pdbx_description
1 polymer ?
#
loop_
_entity_poly.entity_id
_entity_poly.type
_entity_poly.pdbx_seq_one_letter_code
_entity_poly.pdbx_strand_id
1 'polypeptide(L)'
;MQKRQILVVVVVLAGVSLVVSDEDVKPLDFYKYSLQWPPSACMQPPPGKKCEVRHEARFTIHGYWPQYNKDTPVPPYCDDLRCTNTKPTSANDVVGILEKSPLKKDLMKDWPNLYARQIRKEEDNLEFWKYEWRKHGMCSDDANKPSEYFRNSLTLLPNFKNLKQENIEGQPIEKRVNEGLAKSLCKANKKRRG
;
A
#
# COMPACT_ATOMS: atom_id res chain seq x y z
N MET A 1 15.99 83.09 -25.19
CA MET A 1 15.61 81.70 -25.53
C MET A 1 16.31 80.75 -24.56
N GLN A 2 15.59 80.02 -23.72
CA GLN A 2 16.17 78.95 -22.90
C GLN A 2 15.11 77.85 -22.79
N LYS A 3 15.28 76.78 -23.59
CA LYS A 3 14.38 75.62 -23.57
C LYS A 3 14.75 74.76 -22.34
N ARG A 4 13.86 74.72 -21.34
CA ARG A 4 13.93 73.73 -20.25
C ARG A 4 13.53 72.38 -20.84
N GLN A 5 14.45 71.43 -20.90
CA GLN A 5 14.11 70.04 -21.20
C GLN A 5 13.75 69.34 -19.91
N ILE A 6 12.50 68.87 -19.80
CA ILE A 6 12.03 68.03 -18.70
C ILE A 6 12.33 66.59 -19.11
N LEU A 7 13.28 65.94 -18.44
CA LEU A 7 13.59 64.53 -18.63
C LEU A 7 12.57 63.70 -17.84
N VAL A 8 11.68 62.98 -18.54
CA VAL A 8 10.75 62.03 -17.91
C VAL A 8 11.43 60.66 -17.89
N VAL A 9 11.86 60.22 -16.71
CA VAL A 9 12.40 58.87 -16.51
C VAL A 9 11.23 57.93 -16.24
N VAL A 10 10.82 57.16 -17.25
CA VAL A 10 9.79 56.12 -17.10
C VAL A 10 10.47 54.86 -16.56
N VAL A 11 10.31 54.61 -15.26
CA VAL A 11 10.73 53.35 -14.64
C VAL A 11 9.67 52.29 -14.94
N VAL A 12 9.92 51.46 -15.95
CA VAL A 12 9.08 50.29 -16.24
C VAL A 12 9.45 49.21 -15.22
N LEU A 13 8.68 49.13 -14.13
CA LEU A 13 8.71 47.97 -13.24
C LEU A 13 8.14 46.78 -14.02
N ALA A 14 9.02 46.00 -14.65
CA ALA A 14 8.68 44.70 -15.20
C ALA A 14 8.29 43.80 -14.03
N GLY A 15 6.98 43.67 -13.78
CA GLY A 15 6.44 42.75 -12.80
C GLY A 15 6.80 41.33 -13.21
N VAL A 16 7.79 40.74 -12.55
CA VAL A 16 8.04 39.30 -12.61
C VAL A 16 6.86 38.64 -11.90
N SER A 17 5.84 38.25 -12.66
CA SER A 17 4.81 37.34 -12.16
C SER A 17 5.48 35.99 -11.92
N LEU A 18 5.79 35.70 -10.66
CA LEU A 18 6.04 34.34 -10.21
C LEU A 18 4.72 33.58 -10.35
N VAL A 19 4.55 32.91 -11.48
CA VAL A 19 3.55 31.85 -11.62
C VAL A 19 3.99 30.72 -10.68
N VAL A 20 3.40 30.68 -9.49
CA VAL A 20 3.44 29.49 -8.64
C VAL A 20 2.54 28.47 -9.33
N SER A 21 3.13 27.53 -10.06
CA SER A 21 2.41 26.35 -10.53
C SER A 21 2.01 25.56 -9.30
N ASP A 22 0.71 25.50 -9.01
CA ASP A 22 0.17 24.47 -8.12
C ASP A 22 0.50 23.14 -8.80
N GLU A 23 1.40 22.33 -8.23
CA GLU A 23 1.67 21.00 -8.78
C GLU A 23 0.40 20.18 -8.59
N ASP A 24 -0.34 19.98 -9.69
CA ASP A 24 -1.46 19.06 -9.72
C ASP A 24 -0.98 17.69 -9.23
N VAL A 25 -1.51 17.26 -8.09
CA VAL A 25 -1.17 15.96 -7.51
C VAL A 25 -1.45 14.87 -8.54
N LYS A 26 -0.41 14.15 -8.91
CA LYS A 26 -0.51 13.09 -9.92
C LYS A 26 -1.48 11.99 -9.44
N PRO A 27 -2.52 11.64 -10.22
CA PRO A 27 -3.42 10.55 -9.89
C PRO A 27 -2.69 9.20 -9.90
N LEU A 28 -3.14 8.26 -9.06
CA LEU A 28 -2.68 6.87 -9.14
C LEU A 28 -3.21 6.20 -10.41
N ASP A 29 -2.50 5.19 -10.91
CA ASP A 29 -2.86 4.48 -12.14
C ASP A 29 -3.56 3.13 -11.85
N PHE A 30 -3.13 2.40 -10.81
CA PHE A 30 -3.74 1.12 -10.42
C PHE A 30 -3.35 0.72 -8.99
N TYR A 31 -3.98 -0.34 -8.47
CA TYR A 31 -3.56 -0.97 -7.20
C TYR A 31 -2.81 -2.27 -7.45
N LYS A 32 -1.66 -2.43 -6.79
CA LYS A 32 -0.99 -3.71 -6.62
C LYS A 32 -1.57 -4.41 -5.40
N TYR A 33 -2.31 -5.48 -5.63
CA TYR A 33 -2.83 -6.35 -4.57
C TYR A 33 -1.82 -7.45 -4.24
N SER A 34 -1.19 -7.33 -3.07
CA SER A 34 -0.12 -8.20 -2.61
C SER A 34 -0.65 -9.25 -1.64
N LEU A 35 -0.48 -10.52 -2.00
CA LEU A 35 -0.86 -11.66 -1.18
C LEU A 35 0.40 -12.37 -0.69
N GLN A 36 0.35 -12.88 0.53
CA GLN A 36 1.41 -13.68 1.12
C GLN A 36 0.93 -15.09 1.44
N TRP A 37 1.85 -16.05 1.30
CA TRP A 37 1.65 -17.44 1.70
C TRP A 37 2.33 -17.66 3.05
N PRO A 38 1.58 -17.82 4.16
CA PRO A 38 2.16 -17.85 5.50
C PRO A 38 3.28 -18.89 5.69
N PRO A 39 3.16 -20.14 5.19
CA PRO A 39 4.24 -21.11 5.31
C PRO A 39 5.57 -20.62 4.70
N SER A 40 5.54 -20.01 3.50
CA SER A 40 6.77 -19.51 2.85
C SER A 40 7.27 -18.23 3.49
N ALA A 41 6.38 -17.31 3.86
CA ALA A 41 6.75 -16.08 4.57
C ALA A 41 7.45 -16.37 5.91
N CYS A 42 7.03 -17.43 6.60
CA CYS A 42 7.62 -17.84 7.86
C CYS A 42 8.93 -18.63 7.75
N MET A 43 9.39 -19.03 6.55
CA MET A 43 10.68 -19.72 6.40
C MET A 43 11.87 -18.81 6.73
N GLN A 44 11.74 -17.51 6.48
CA GLN A 44 12.78 -16.51 6.69
C GLN A 44 12.18 -15.26 7.38
N PRO A 45 11.89 -15.33 8.69
CA PRO A 45 11.36 -14.18 9.40
C PRO A 45 12.37 -13.03 9.45
N PRO A 46 11.91 -11.77 9.54
CA PRO A 46 12.80 -10.64 9.74
C PRO A 46 13.68 -10.81 11.01
N PRO A 47 14.90 -10.23 11.04
CA PRO A 47 15.78 -10.31 12.19
C PRO A 47 15.08 -9.90 13.50
N GLY A 48 15.21 -10.73 14.54
CA GLY A 48 14.61 -10.48 15.86
C GLY A 48 13.10 -10.69 15.93
N LYS A 49 12.48 -11.29 14.92
CA LYS A 49 11.07 -11.68 14.91
C LYS A 49 10.91 -13.19 14.84
N LYS A 50 9.85 -13.69 15.48
CA LYS A 50 9.33 -15.05 15.31
C LYS A 50 8.12 -15.01 14.39
N CYS A 51 7.91 -16.11 13.66
CA CYS A 51 6.75 -16.29 12.81
C CYS A 51 5.87 -17.39 13.38
N GLU A 52 4.56 -17.17 13.39
CA GLU A 52 3.59 -18.15 13.85
C GLU A 52 2.57 -18.40 12.74
N VAL A 53 2.70 -19.56 12.10
CA VAL A 53 1.76 -20.04 11.08
C VAL A 53 0.59 -20.68 11.82
N ARG A 54 -0.60 -20.06 11.76
CA ARG A 54 -1.83 -20.81 12.04
C ARG A 54 -2.00 -21.88 10.97
N HIS A 55 -2.45 -23.07 11.37
CA HIS A 55 -2.53 -24.33 10.60
C HIS A 55 -3.29 -24.31 9.25
N GLU A 56 -3.66 -23.15 8.70
CA GLU A 56 -4.37 -23.00 7.44
C GLU A 56 -3.42 -22.54 6.32
N ALA A 57 -3.09 -23.45 5.41
CA ALA A 57 -2.37 -23.18 4.19
C ALA A 57 -3.26 -22.42 3.18
N ARG A 58 -3.43 -21.11 3.38
CA ARG A 58 -4.14 -20.21 2.46
C ARG A 58 -3.42 -18.88 2.30
N PHE A 59 -3.65 -18.21 1.17
CA PHE A 59 -3.19 -16.85 0.99
C PHE A 59 -3.88 -15.90 1.96
N THR A 60 -3.09 -14.98 2.52
CA THR A 60 -3.56 -13.83 3.28
C THR A 60 -3.09 -12.55 2.61
N ILE A 61 -3.75 -11.44 2.93
CA ILE A 61 -3.39 -10.13 2.41
C ILE A 61 -2.07 -9.72 3.08
N HIS A 62 -1.14 -9.25 2.24
CA HIS A 62 0.03 -8.51 2.69
C HIS A 62 -0.23 -7.01 2.51
N GLY A 63 -0.78 -6.62 1.36
CA GLY A 63 -0.81 -5.21 0.95
C GLY A 63 -1.85 -4.88 -0.13
N TYR A 64 -2.33 -3.64 -0.12
CA TYR A 64 -3.18 -3.05 -1.16
C TYR A 64 -2.62 -1.68 -1.56
N TRP A 65 -1.73 -1.67 -2.55
CA TRP A 65 -0.80 -0.55 -2.73
C TRP A 65 -1.12 0.28 -3.97
N PRO A 66 -1.38 1.59 -3.85
CA PRO A 66 -1.43 2.50 -4.98
C PRO A 66 -0.12 2.50 -5.77
N GLN A 67 -0.23 2.41 -7.10
CA GLN A 67 0.89 2.45 -8.03
C GLN A 67 0.62 3.50 -9.09
N TYR A 68 1.69 4.19 -9.50
CA TYR A 68 1.73 4.87 -10.79
C TYR A 68 2.02 3.87 -11.91
N ASN A 69 1.94 4.35 -13.15
CA ASN A 69 2.29 3.60 -14.35
C ASN A 69 3.71 3.03 -14.28
N LYS A 70 3.94 2.01 -15.12
CA LYS A 70 5.21 1.26 -15.16
C LYS A 70 5.59 0.63 -13.81
N ASP A 71 4.59 0.34 -12.97
CA ASP A 71 4.75 -0.29 -11.66
C ASP A 71 5.57 0.53 -10.64
N THR A 72 5.51 1.85 -10.77
CA THR A 72 6.21 2.78 -9.88
C THR A 72 5.40 2.98 -8.58
N PRO A 73 5.98 2.74 -7.38
CA PRO A 73 5.27 2.97 -6.13
C PRO A 73 4.88 4.42 -5.92
N VAL A 74 3.66 4.66 -5.42
CA VAL A 74 3.28 5.98 -4.92
C VAL A 74 4.03 6.20 -3.59
N PRO A 75 4.78 7.31 -3.44
CA PRO A 75 5.50 7.58 -2.20
C PRO A 75 4.50 7.77 -1.05
N PRO A 76 4.87 7.41 0.20
CA PRO A 76 4.03 7.69 1.36
C PRO A 76 3.69 9.17 1.47
N TYR A 77 2.49 9.46 1.96
CA TYR A 77 2.06 10.84 2.19
C TYR A 77 2.97 11.53 3.22
N CYS A 78 3.52 12.68 2.83
CA CYS A 78 4.16 13.64 3.73
C CYS A 78 3.63 15.04 3.39
N ASP A 79 3.65 15.99 4.34
CA ASP A 79 3.12 17.34 4.10
C ASP A 79 3.92 18.11 3.02
N ASP A 80 5.21 17.79 2.87
CA ASP A 80 6.12 18.30 1.84
C ASP A 80 6.07 17.50 0.53
N LEU A 81 5.45 16.31 0.52
CA LEU A 81 5.32 15.43 -0.64
C LEU A 81 3.92 14.82 -0.67
N ARG A 82 2.96 15.62 -1.15
CA ARG A 82 1.55 15.23 -1.21
C ARG A 82 1.30 14.31 -2.40
N CYS A 83 0.72 13.16 -2.12
CA CYS A 83 0.24 12.17 -3.11
C CYS A 83 -1.28 12.25 -3.33
N THR A 84 -2.00 13.08 -2.56
CA THR A 84 -3.44 13.31 -2.70
C THR A 84 -3.82 14.75 -2.30
N ASN A 85 -4.85 15.29 -2.95
CA ASN A 85 -5.46 16.56 -2.57
C ASN A 85 -6.33 16.44 -1.32
N THR A 86 -6.78 15.23 -0.99
CA THR A 86 -7.56 14.94 0.22
C THR A 86 -6.63 14.86 1.43
N LYS A 87 -6.93 15.56 2.51
CA LYS A 87 -6.19 15.39 3.77
C LYS A 87 -6.43 13.96 4.29
N PRO A 88 -5.39 13.11 4.39
CA PRO A 88 -5.58 11.74 4.80
C PRO A 88 -5.85 11.63 6.30
N THR A 89 -6.53 10.55 6.70
CA THR A 89 -6.59 10.15 8.11
C THR A 89 -5.18 9.78 8.59
N SER A 90 -4.77 10.29 9.75
CA SER A 90 -3.42 10.01 10.26
C SER A 90 -3.27 8.52 10.58
N ALA A 91 -2.05 8.00 10.43
CA ALA A 91 -1.77 6.60 10.74
C ALA A 91 -2.03 6.26 12.22
N ASN A 92 -1.89 7.22 13.14
CA ASN A 92 -2.21 7.00 14.55
C ASN A 92 -3.72 6.86 14.78
N ASP A 93 -4.54 7.63 14.07
CA ASP A 93 -6.00 7.56 14.21
C ASP A 93 -6.59 6.26 13.65
N VAL A 94 -5.95 5.68 12.63
CA VAL A 94 -6.38 4.42 12.02
C VAL A 94 -6.42 3.27 13.03
N VAL A 95 -5.53 3.23 14.02
CA VAL A 95 -5.53 2.18 15.05
C VAL A 95 -6.87 2.17 15.79
N GLY A 96 -7.30 3.33 16.30
CA GLY A 96 -8.56 3.44 17.03
C GLY A 96 -9.80 3.20 16.16
N ILE A 97 -9.73 3.55 14.87
CA ILE A 97 -10.80 3.27 13.90
C ILE A 97 -10.95 1.76 13.68
N LEU A 98 -9.84 1.06 13.39
CA LEU A 98 -9.87 -0.37 13.11
C LEU A 98 -10.15 -1.21 14.36
N GLU A 99 -9.63 -0.80 15.52
CA GLU A 99 -9.87 -1.49 16.79
C GLU A 99 -11.36 -1.58 17.14
N LYS A 100 -12.15 -0.56 16.76
CA LYS A 100 -13.60 -0.47 16.99
C LYS A 100 -14.42 -0.87 15.76
N SER A 101 -13.78 -1.19 14.65
CA SER A 101 -14.43 -1.47 13.37
C SER A 101 -15.04 -2.87 13.35
N PRO A 102 -16.22 -3.06 12.72
CA PRO A 102 -16.74 -4.40 12.45
C PRO A 102 -15.80 -5.23 11.55
N LEU A 103 -14.90 -4.59 10.80
CA LEU A 103 -13.92 -5.25 9.93
C LEU A 103 -12.81 -5.95 10.71
N LYS A 104 -12.60 -5.63 11.99
CA LYS A 104 -11.46 -6.10 12.78
C LYS A 104 -11.30 -7.62 12.75
N LYS A 105 -12.40 -8.35 12.92
CA LYS A 105 -12.38 -9.83 12.91
C LYS A 105 -11.91 -10.38 11.58
N ASP A 106 -12.37 -9.79 10.47
CA ASP A 106 -11.97 -10.20 9.13
C ASP A 106 -10.52 -9.81 8.85
N LEU A 107 -10.08 -8.62 9.27
CA LEU A 107 -8.68 -8.20 9.16
C LEU A 107 -7.73 -9.11 9.94
N MET A 108 -8.06 -9.50 11.18
CA MET A 108 -7.25 -10.44 11.96
C MET A 108 -7.12 -11.81 11.26
N LYS A 109 -8.18 -12.21 10.55
CA LYS A 109 -8.24 -13.49 9.84
C LYS A 109 -7.52 -13.43 8.50
N ASP A 110 -7.76 -12.39 7.71
CA ASP A 110 -7.46 -12.34 6.29
C ASP A 110 -6.32 -11.38 5.95
N TRP A 111 -5.98 -10.44 6.84
CA TRP A 111 -4.80 -9.56 6.76
C TRP A 111 -3.92 -9.62 8.04
N PRO A 112 -3.55 -10.81 8.55
CA PRO A 112 -2.72 -10.93 9.75
C PRO A 112 -1.30 -10.42 9.54
N ASN A 113 -0.74 -9.80 10.59
CA ASN A 113 0.70 -9.69 10.74
C ASN A 113 1.27 -11.07 11.10
N LEU A 114 2.14 -11.65 10.27
CA LEU A 114 2.72 -12.97 10.51
C LEU A 114 3.87 -12.96 11.53
N TYR A 115 4.39 -11.79 11.89
CA TYR A 115 5.63 -11.64 12.65
C TYR A 115 5.42 -10.95 13.99
N ALA A 116 5.95 -11.54 15.06
CA ALA A 116 5.93 -10.97 16.42
C ALA A 116 7.31 -11.06 17.09
N ARG A 117 7.54 -10.31 18.17
CA ARG A 117 8.79 -10.47 18.95
C ARG A 117 8.82 -11.77 19.74
N GLN A 118 7.66 -12.24 20.19
CA GLN A 118 7.50 -13.47 20.96
C GLN A 118 6.27 -14.23 20.47
N ILE A 119 5.15 -14.08 21.17
CA ILE A 119 3.84 -14.64 20.83
C ILE A 119 3.05 -13.56 20.11
N ARG A 120 2.35 -13.93 19.03
CA ARG A 120 1.51 -12.98 18.30
C ARG A 120 0.38 -12.48 19.17
N LYS A 121 0.20 -11.17 19.21
CA LYS A 121 -0.93 -10.52 19.87
C LYS A 121 -1.78 -9.75 18.88
N GLU A 122 -2.92 -9.27 19.34
CA GLU A 122 -3.80 -8.46 18.52
C GLU A 122 -3.14 -7.15 18.10
N GLU A 123 -2.39 -6.53 19.01
CA GLU A 123 -1.69 -5.26 18.81
C GLU A 123 -0.64 -5.34 17.71
N ASP A 124 -0.03 -6.51 17.50
CA ASP A 124 0.90 -6.75 16.39
C ASP A 124 0.19 -6.58 15.03
N ASN A 125 -1.10 -6.90 14.93
CA ASN A 125 -1.86 -6.69 13.69
C ASN A 125 -2.23 -5.21 13.54
N LEU A 126 -2.64 -4.54 14.63
CA LEU A 126 -2.96 -3.11 14.60
C LEU A 126 -1.75 -2.27 14.15
N GLU A 127 -0.55 -2.57 14.66
CA GLU A 127 0.68 -1.90 14.24
C GLU A 127 1.05 -2.19 12.78
N PHE A 128 0.76 -3.41 12.30
CA PHE A 128 0.98 -3.75 10.90
C PHE A 128 0.00 -3.00 9.98
N TRP A 129 -1.29 -2.94 10.30
CA TRP A 129 -2.25 -2.18 9.51
C TRP A 129 -1.98 -0.68 9.54
N LYS A 130 -1.52 -0.15 10.67
CA LYS A 130 -1.00 1.22 10.78
C LYS A 130 0.18 1.46 9.83
N TYR A 131 1.12 0.52 9.76
CA TYR A 131 2.26 0.60 8.84
C TYR A 131 1.79 0.61 7.37
N GLU A 132 0.95 -0.35 6.98
CA GLU A 132 0.39 -0.45 5.62
C GLU A 132 -0.39 0.82 5.24
N TRP A 133 -1.21 1.35 6.16
CA TRP A 133 -1.92 2.60 5.94
C TRP A 133 -0.96 3.78 5.74
N ARG A 134 0.02 3.95 6.63
CA ARG A 134 1.01 5.04 6.56
C ARG A 134 1.79 5.01 5.25
N LYS A 135 2.19 3.82 4.81
CA LYS A 135 3.05 3.65 3.63
C LYS A 135 2.26 3.70 2.32
N HIS A 136 0.99 3.34 2.33
CA HIS A 136 0.21 3.11 1.11
C HIS A 136 -1.19 3.72 1.17
N GLY A 137 -1.98 3.39 2.20
CA GLY A 137 -3.39 3.78 2.29
C GLY A 137 -3.67 5.29 2.33
N MET A 138 -2.76 6.07 2.93
CA MET A 138 -2.87 7.55 2.95
C MET A 138 -2.82 8.19 1.54
N CYS A 139 -2.34 7.45 0.54
CA CYS A 139 -2.28 7.88 -0.87
C CYS A 139 -3.28 7.13 -1.77
N SER A 140 -4.24 6.42 -1.18
CA SER A 140 -5.30 5.75 -1.92
C SER A 140 -6.44 6.72 -2.26
N ASP A 141 -7.37 6.28 -3.09
CA ASP A 141 -8.62 7.00 -3.38
C ASP A 141 -9.49 7.19 -2.11
N ASP A 142 -9.24 6.35 -1.09
CA ASP A 142 -9.92 6.34 0.20
C ASP A 142 -9.10 7.04 1.30
N ALA A 143 -8.24 8.00 0.95
CA ALA A 143 -7.28 8.65 1.86
C ALA A 143 -7.88 9.16 3.19
N ASN A 144 -9.14 9.60 3.21
CA ASN A 144 -9.86 10.05 4.42
C ASN A 144 -10.90 9.04 4.95
N LYS A 145 -10.94 7.82 4.39
CA LYS A 145 -11.89 6.75 4.68
C LYS A 145 -11.15 5.42 4.88
N PRO A 146 -10.33 5.28 5.93
CA PRO A 146 -9.55 4.06 6.17
C PRO A 146 -10.42 2.79 6.18
N SER A 147 -11.63 2.84 6.74
CA SER A 147 -12.55 1.71 6.72
C SER A 147 -12.88 1.21 5.30
N GLU A 148 -13.00 2.11 4.32
CA GLU A 148 -13.27 1.73 2.92
C GLU A 148 -12.03 1.13 2.26
N TYR A 149 -10.84 1.71 2.47
CA TYR A 149 -9.58 1.13 1.99
C TYR A 149 -9.40 -0.33 2.45
N PHE A 150 -9.60 -0.60 3.75
CA PHE A 150 -9.46 -1.94 4.31
C PHE A 150 -10.59 -2.87 3.85
N ARG A 151 -11.83 -2.38 3.73
CA ARG A 151 -12.98 -3.14 3.20
C ARG A 151 -12.77 -3.55 1.74
N ASN A 152 -12.29 -2.63 0.91
CA ASN A 152 -12.02 -2.85 -0.51
C ASN A 152 -10.97 -3.97 -0.67
N SER A 153 -9.89 -3.91 0.11
CA SER A 153 -8.88 -4.95 0.15
C SER A 153 -9.43 -6.33 0.58
N LEU A 154 -10.28 -6.39 1.61
CA LEU A 154 -10.94 -7.63 2.03
C LEU A 154 -11.89 -8.20 0.95
N THR A 155 -12.59 -7.33 0.24
CA THR A 155 -13.56 -7.71 -0.81
C THR A 155 -12.88 -8.35 -2.02
N LEU A 156 -11.60 -8.06 -2.25
CA LEU A 156 -10.83 -8.65 -3.34
C LEU A 156 -10.35 -10.08 -3.04
N LEU A 157 -10.10 -10.42 -1.78
CA LEU A 157 -9.49 -11.70 -1.38
C LEU A 157 -10.25 -12.94 -1.89
N PRO A 158 -11.60 -12.99 -1.88
CA PRO A 158 -12.37 -14.11 -2.43
C PRO A 158 -12.00 -14.51 -3.86
N ASN A 159 -11.63 -13.56 -4.71
CA ASN A 159 -11.23 -13.82 -6.10
C ASN A 159 -9.94 -14.66 -6.21
N PHE A 160 -9.19 -14.76 -5.11
CA PHE A 160 -7.92 -15.46 -5.02
C PHE A 160 -7.97 -16.71 -4.13
N LYS A 161 -9.15 -17.08 -3.58
CA LYS A 161 -9.33 -18.28 -2.75
C LYS A 161 -8.98 -19.60 -3.46
N ASN A 162 -9.12 -19.63 -4.78
CA ASN A 162 -8.74 -20.78 -5.61
C ASN A 162 -7.28 -20.75 -6.05
N LEU A 163 -6.46 -19.80 -5.57
CA LEU A 163 -5.00 -19.94 -5.63
C LEU A 163 -4.60 -21.03 -4.63
N LYS A 164 -4.89 -22.28 -4.97
CA LYS A 164 -4.24 -23.42 -4.36
C LYS A 164 -2.84 -23.50 -4.96
N GLN A 165 -1.90 -24.02 -4.20
CA GLN A 165 -0.64 -24.48 -4.74
C GLN A 165 -0.97 -25.71 -5.64
N GLU A 166 -1.51 -25.46 -6.84
CA GLU A 166 -1.83 -26.52 -7.80
C GLU A 166 -0.50 -27.26 -8.07
N ASN A 167 -0.42 -28.52 -7.58
CA ASN A 167 0.72 -29.46 -7.57
C ASN A 167 1.68 -29.54 -6.34
N ILE A 168 1.27 -29.27 -5.09
CA ILE A 168 2.14 -29.46 -3.89
C ILE A 168 1.72 -30.57 -2.92
N GLU A 169 0.69 -31.35 -3.23
CA GLU A 169 0.56 -32.66 -2.59
C GLU A 169 1.48 -33.65 -3.32
N GLY A 170 2.64 -33.95 -2.70
CA GLY A 170 3.38 -35.16 -3.02
C GLY A 170 4.92 -35.11 -3.06
N GLN A 171 5.61 -34.00 -2.80
CA GLN A 171 7.09 -34.03 -2.75
C GLN A 171 7.72 -33.16 -1.65
N PRO A 172 8.88 -33.58 -1.09
CA PRO A 172 9.53 -32.93 0.05
C PRO A 172 9.77 -31.43 -0.16
N ILE A 173 9.46 -30.67 0.88
CA ILE A 173 9.40 -29.20 0.93
C ILE A 173 10.76 -28.52 0.62
N GLU A 174 11.88 -29.23 0.81
CA GLU A 174 13.22 -28.65 0.67
C GLU A 174 13.67 -28.32 -0.77
N LYS A 175 13.06 -28.88 -1.82
CA LYS A 175 13.59 -28.75 -3.19
C LYS A 175 12.75 -27.95 -4.20
N ARG A 176 11.68 -27.27 -3.80
CA ARG A 176 10.70 -26.68 -4.76
C ARG A 176 10.51 -25.16 -4.74
N VAL A 177 11.40 -24.38 -4.16
CA VAL A 177 11.32 -22.91 -4.28
C VAL A 177 11.90 -22.38 -5.60
N ASN A 178 12.50 -23.23 -6.44
CA ASN A 178 13.13 -22.77 -7.69
C ASN A 178 12.19 -22.83 -8.91
N GLU A 179 11.92 -21.65 -9.48
CA GLU A 179 11.32 -21.32 -10.79
C GLU A 179 9.97 -21.93 -11.20
N GLY A 180 9.72 -23.21 -10.96
CA GLY A 180 8.51 -23.92 -11.37
C GLY A 180 7.25 -23.38 -10.69
N LEU A 181 7.32 -23.06 -9.40
CA LEU A 181 6.21 -22.44 -8.65
C LEU A 181 5.89 -21.03 -9.19
N ALA A 182 6.92 -20.22 -9.44
CA ALA A 182 6.76 -18.88 -10.01
C ALA A 182 6.12 -18.94 -11.40
N LYS A 183 6.58 -19.86 -12.27
CA LYS A 183 6.01 -20.08 -13.62
C LYS A 183 4.54 -20.50 -13.58
N SER A 184 4.15 -21.41 -12.67
CA SER A 184 2.77 -21.86 -12.51
C SER A 184 1.83 -20.77 -11.99
N LEU A 185 2.26 -20.01 -10.97
CA LEU A 185 1.49 -18.87 -10.45
C LEU A 185 1.34 -17.76 -11.51
N CYS A 186 2.40 -17.47 -12.28
CA CYS A 186 2.33 -16.54 -13.40
C CYS A 186 1.33 -17.00 -14.48
N LYS A 187 1.31 -18.29 -14.84
CA LYS A 187 0.38 -18.85 -15.83
C LYS A 187 -1.07 -18.79 -15.36
N ALA A 188 -1.32 -19.13 -14.09
CA ALA A 188 -2.64 -19.03 -13.48
C ALA A 188 -3.15 -17.57 -13.44
N ASN A 189 -2.28 -16.62 -13.09
CA ASN A 189 -2.61 -15.19 -13.10
C ASN A 189 -2.87 -14.65 -14.50
N LYS A 190 -2.12 -15.11 -15.52
CA LYS A 190 -2.34 -14.69 -16.92
C LYS A 190 -3.67 -15.19 -17.47
N LYS A 191 -4.10 -16.40 -17.13
CA LYS A 191 -5.39 -16.98 -17.56
C LYS A 191 -6.61 -16.24 -16.99
N ARG A 192 -6.47 -15.57 -15.84
CA ARG A 192 -7.54 -14.77 -15.23
C ARG A 192 -7.66 -13.34 -15.77
N ARG A 193 -6.66 -12.88 -16.54
CA ARG A 193 -6.62 -11.55 -17.16
C ARG A 193 -7.10 -11.53 -18.61
N GLY A 194 -7.53 -12.67 -19.15
CA GLY A 194 -8.02 -12.85 -20.52
C GLY A 194 -9.45 -13.33 -20.56
#